data_AF-A0A7C3UV63-F1
#
_entry.id   AF-A0A7C3UV63-F1
#
_cell.length_a   1.000
_cell.length_b   1.000
_cell.length_c   1.000
_cell.angle_alpha   90.00
_cell.angle_beta   90.00
_cell.angle_gamma   90.00
#
_symmetry.space_group_name_H-M   'P 1'
#
loop_
_entity.id
_entity.type
_entity.pdbx_description
1 polymer ?
#
loop_
_entity_poly.entity_id
_entity_poly.type
_entity_poly.pdbx_seq_one_letter_code
_entity_poly.pdbx_strand_id
1 'polypeptide(L)'
;AYEVFCISLSFLGLCFRFLTQGFAAPKSSGRAKRIKAQTLNTEGMYSCVRHPLYFGNFLVFSGLCLFTRNLWFALSSSALFLLFLERIIAAEEAFLEERFGKEFIDWADHTPTFLPDPKRWKRPSRPFSLRRAIKREYHTVFLVSCLFLALESLRTFLRSGSLLPRPFFLYFFLSSAFLYSFLRALRKWTNMLKG
;
A
#
# COMPACT_ATOMS: atom_id res chain seq x y z
N ALA A 1 11.40 20.67 -4.89
CA ALA A 1 11.87 19.48 -5.64
C ALA A 1 11.92 18.23 -4.75
N TYR A 2 12.77 18.17 -3.72
CA TYR A 2 12.99 16.94 -2.93
C TYR A 2 11.74 16.37 -2.22
N GLU A 3 10.91 17.22 -1.61
CA GLU A 3 9.70 16.75 -0.90
C GLU A 3 8.63 16.22 -1.85
N VAL A 4 8.50 16.87 -3.02
CA VAL A 4 7.62 16.39 -4.08
C VAL A 4 8.07 15.01 -4.51
N PHE A 5 9.38 14.77 -4.68
CA PHE A 5 9.91 13.44 -4.97
C PHE A 5 9.54 12.40 -3.90
N CYS A 6 9.70 12.73 -2.61
CA CYS A 6 9.33 11.83 -1.51
C CYS A 6 7.83 11.47 -1.53
N ILE A 7 6.99 12.47 -1.76
CA ILE A 7 5.54 12.30 -1.86
C ILE A 7 5.21 11.47 -3.10
N SER A 8 5.77 11.78 -4.26
CA SER A 8 5.58 11.02 -5.50
C SER A 8 5.96 9.54 -5.34
N LEU A 9 7.03 9.25 -4.61
CA LEU A 9 7.42 7.86 -4.29
C LEU A 9 6.35 7.15 -3.45
N SER A 10 5.82 7.81 -2.41
CA SER A 10 4.73 7.24 -1.62
C SER A 10 3.43 7.09 -2.43
N PHE A 11 3.13 8.03 -3.31
CA PHE A 11 1.98 7.95 -4.21
C PHE A 11 2.13 6.83 -5.22
N LEU A 12 3.33 6.57 -5.74
CA LEU A 12 3.59 5.40 -6.57
C LEU A 12 3.27 4.11 -5.81
N GLY A 13 3.69 4.01 -4.55
CA GLY A 13 3.31 2.90 -3.66
C GLY A 13 1.79 2.77 -3.47
N LEU A 14 1.08 3.89 -3.28
CA LEU A 14 -0.38 3.90 -3.21
C LEU A 14 -1.02 3.45 -4.53
N CYS A 15 -0.48 3.83 -5.69
CA CYS A 15 -0.94 3.36 -7.00
C CYS A 15 -0.79 1.85 -7.15
N PHE A 16 0.37 1.28 -6.78
CA PHE A 16 0.57 -0.18 -6.76
C PHE A 16 -0.49 -0.89 -5.91
N ARG A 17 -0.75 -0.37 -4.70
CA ARG A 17 -1.78 -0.92 -3.81
C ARG A 17 -3.18 -0.79 -4.41
N PHE A 18 -3.49 0.38 -4.97
CA PHE A 18 -4.80 0.66 -5.56
C PHE A 18 -5.10 -0.27 -6.74
N LEU A 19 -4.13 -0.43 -7.65
CA LEU A 19 -4.23 -1.35 -8.79
C LEU A 19 -4.42 -2.79 -8.31
N THR A 20 -3.60 -3.23 -7.35
CA THR A 20 -3.68 -4.58 -6.78
C THR A 20 -5.07 -4.87 -6.21
N GLN A 21 -5.60 -3.97 -5.37
CA GLN A 21 -6.91 -4.17 -4.72
C GLN A 21 -8.08 -4.11 -5.71
N GLY A 22 -7.94 -3.35 -6.79
CA GLY A 22 -8.97 -3.25 -7.81
C GLY A 22 -9.09 -4.50 -8.67
N PHE A 23 -8.00 -5.24 -8.90
CA PHE A 23 -7.99 -6.52 -9.62
C PHE A 23 -8.09 -7.75 -8.71
N ALA A 24 -7.81 -7.63 -7.40
CA ALA A 24 -7.82 -8.76 -6.47
C ALA A 24 -9.19 -9.44 -6.37
N ALA A 25 -9.21 -10.78 -6.19
CA ALA A 25 -10.43 -11.56 -6.02
C ALA A 25 -11.26 -11.13 -4.79
N PRO A 26 -12.61 -11.27 -4.83
CA PRO A 26 -13.47 -11.09 -3.66
C PRO A 26 -12.99 -11.96 -2.49
N LYS A 27 -13.07 -11.44 -1.27
CA LYS A 27 -12.63 -12.10 -0.01
C LYS A 27 -11.13 -12.39 0.13
N SER A 28 -10.27 -12.01 -0.81
CA SER A 28 -8.81 -11.97 -0.55
C SER A 28 -8.52 -11.16 0.72
N SER A 29 -7.79 -11.76 1.65
CA SER A 29 -7.64 -11.27 3.01
C SER A 29 -6.57 -10.19 3.13
N GLY A 30 -6.69 -9.09 2.38
CA GLY A 30 -5.77 -7.96 2.54
C GLY A 30 -5.84 -7.23 3.90
N ARG A 31 -6.76 -7.61 4.80
CA ARG A 31 -6.97 -7.02 6.16
C ARG A 31 -7.61 -7.97 7.20
N ALA A 32 -7.74 -9.26 6.93
CA ALA A 32 -8.45 -10.15 7.86
C ALA A 32 -7.49 -10.74 8.91
N LYS A 33 -7.94 -10.79 10.18
CA LYS A 33 -7.23 -11.42 11.32
C LYS A 33 -6.97 -12.92 11.14
N ARG A 34 -7.53 -13.53 10.09
CA ARG A 34 -7.26 -14.87 9.58
C ARG A 34 -7.17 -14.80 8.05
N ILE A 35 -6.14 -15.39 7.47
CA ILE A 35 -5.96 -15.42 6.02
C ILE A 35 -7.12 -16.25 5.43
N LYS A 36 -7.98 -15.60 4.63
CA LYS A 36 -9.15 -16.22 3.98
C LYS A 36 -8.95 -16.12 2.47
N ALA A 37 -8.08 -16.93 1.91
CA ALA A 37 -7.90 -16.99 0.46
C ALA A 37 -8.82 -18.07 -0.12
N GLN A 38 -10.00 -17.72 -0.65
CA GLN A 38 -10.84 -18.73 -1.32
C GLN A 38 -10.26 -19.19 -2.65
N THR A 39 -9.38 -18.38 -3.25
CA THR A 39 -8.70 -18.62 -4.52
C THR A 39 -7.30 -18.01 -4.45
N LEU A 40 -6.31 -18.64 -5.08
CA LEU A 40 -5.00 -18.05 -5.29
C LEU A 40 -5.09 -16.93 -6.35
N ASN A 41 -4.53 -15.76 -6.05
CA ASN A 41 -4.46 -14.67 -7.04
C ASN A 41 -3.15 -14.82 -7.81
N THR A 42 -3.23 -15.05 -9.13
CA THR A 42 -2.05 -15.26 -9.99
C THR A 42 -2.02 -14.33 -11.21
N GLU A 43 -3.00 -13.43 -11.32
CA GLU A 43 -3.21 -12.52 -12.45
C GLU A 43 -3.00 -11.05 -12.05
N GLY A 44 -2.84 -10.17 -13.05
CA GLY A 44 -2.64 -8.74 -12.84
C GLY A 44 -1.37 -8.46 -12.04
N MET A 45 -1.46 -7.64 -10.99
CA MET A 45 -0.29 -7.30 -10.18
C MET A 45 0.37 -8.54 -9.54
N TYR A 46 -0.42 -9.58 -9.23
CA TYR A 46 0.09 -10.84 -8.68
C TYR A 46 0.84 -11.70 -9.72
N SER A 47 0.72 -11.41 -11.01
CA SER A 47 1.54 -12.07 -12.04
C SER A 47 2.95 -11.48 -12.16
N CYS A 48 3.12 -10.20 -11.78
CA CYS A 48 4.41 -9.52 -11.85
C CYS A 48 5.26 -9.70 -10.59
N VAL A 49 4.61 -9.92 -9.44
CA VAL A 49 5.24 -10.11 -8.13
C VAL A 49 4.29 -10.86 -7.21
N ARG A 50 4.82 -11.71 -6.32
CA ARG A 50 4.00 -12.48 -5.37
C ARG A 50 3.29 -11.61 -4.34
N HIS A 51 3.96 -10.53 -3.89
CA HIS A 51 3.48 -9.65 -2.82
C HIS A 51 3.34 -8.17 -3.21
N PRO A 52 2.47 -7.82 -4.18
CA PRO A 52 2.38 -6.46 -4.73
C PRO A 52 1.93 -5.42 -3.71
N LEU A 53 1.13 -5.81 -2.70
CA LEU A 53 0.73 -4.91 -1.60
C LEU A 53 1.90 -4.55 -0.68
N TYR A 54 2.82 -5.49 -0.43
CA TYR A 54 4.00 -5.24 0.40
C TYR A 54 5.04 -4.41 -0.36
N PHE A 55 5.20 -4.64 -1.66
CA PHE A 55 5.99 -3.74 -2.49
C PHE A 55 5.45 -2.30 -2.46
N GLY A 56 4.13 -2.13 -2.61
CA GLY A 56 3.49 -0.82 -2.48
C GLY A 56 3.67 -0.19 -1.08
N ASN A 57 3.59 -0.99 -0.01
CA ASN A 57 3.89 -0.52 1.35
C ASN A 57 5.34 -0.06 1.51
N PHE A 58 6.29 -0.78 0.93
CA PHE A 58 7.70 -0.43 0.98
C PHE A 58 7.99 0.90 0.29
N LEU A 59 7.36 1.17 -0.86
CA LEU A 59 7.46 2.47 -1.52
C LEU A 59 6.85 3.61 -0.68
N VAL A 60 5.67 3.38 -0.10
CA VAL A 60 5.03 4.34 0.83
C VAL A 60 5.96 4.67 2.00
N PHE A 61 6.47 3.65 2.66
CA PHE A 61 7.34 3.79 3.82
C PHE A 61 8.68 4.46 3.46
N SER A 62 9.30 4.06 2.35
CA SER A 62 10.57 4.66 1.90
C SER A 62 10.40 6.15 1.57
N GLY A 63 9.29 6.56 0.97
CA GLY A 63 8.99 7.98 0.73
C GLY A 63 8.84 8.78 2.04
N LEU A 64 8.22 8.20 3.07
CA LEU A 64 8.13 8.82 4.40
C LEU A 64 9.51 8.93 5.08
N CYS A 65 10.34 7.90 5.01
CA CYS A 65 11.68 7.92 5.58
C CYS A 65 12.58 8.92 4.86
N LEU A 66 12.56 8.94 3.53
CA LEU A 66 13.31 9.93 2.73
C LEU A 66 12.87 11.36 3.02
N PHE A 67 11.59 11.57 3.37
CA PHE A 67 11.10 12.88 3.76
C PHE A 67 11.89 13.46 4.94
N THR A 68 12.46 12.66 5.84
CA THR A 68 13.31 13.17 6.94
C THR A 68 14.57 13.91 6.49
N ARG A 69 14.96 13.80 5.20
CA ARG A 69 16.23 14.31 4.63
C ARG A 69 17.48 13.73 5.26
N ASN A 70 17.36 12.60 5.95
CA ASN A 70 18.49 11.84 6.48
C ASN A 70 18.61 10.53 5.68
N LEU A 71 19.61 10.46 4.79
CA LEU A 71 19.80 9.31 3.91
C LEU A 71 20.12 8.04 4.69
N TRP A 72 20.97 8.14 5.73
CA TRP A 72 21.32 6.99 6.57
C TRP A 72 20.10 6.44 7.30
N PHE A 73 19.29 7.32 7.89
CA PHE A 73 18.03 6.93 8.51
C PHE A 73 17.08 6.28 7.50
N ALA A 74 17.00 6.82 6.28
CA ALA A 74 16.15 6.25 5.25
C ALA A 74 16.60 4.85 4.82
N LEU A 75 17.90 4.67 4.56
CA LEU A 75 18.47 3.38 4.18
C LEU A 75 18.33 2.35 5.31
N SER A 76 18.68 2.72 6.54
CA SER A 76 18.58 1.80 7.69
C SER A 76 17.13 1.42 7.99
N SER A 77 16.21 2.38 7.96
CA SER A 77 14.77 2.12 8.20
C SER A 77 14.18 1.25 7.09
N SER A 78 14.49 1.55 5.82
CA SER A 78 14.02 0.73 4.70
C SER A 78 14.59 -0.69 4.75
N ALA A 79 15.86 -0.88 5.13
CA ALA A 79 16.46 -2.20 5.30
C ALA A 79 15.78 -2.99 6.43
N LEU A 80 15.57 -2.36 7.60
CA LEU A 80 14.84 -2.98 8.71
C LEU A 80 13.41 -3.33 8.33
N PHE A 81 12.75 -2.48 7.55
CA PHE A 81 11.40 -2.75 7.07
C PHE A 81 11.35 -3.90 6.07
N LEU A 82 12.37 -4.07 5.22
CA LEU A 82 12.48 -5.25 4.34
C LEU A 82 12.65 -6.53 5.14
N LEU A 83 13.50 -6.55 6.18
CA LEU A 83 13.65 -7.71 7.07
C LEU A 83 12.33 -8.04 7.78
N PHE A 84 11.59 -7.02 8.21
CA PHE A 84 10.26 -7.22 8.79
C PHE A 84 9.27 -7.79 7.77
N LEU A 85 9.25 -7.26 6.55
CA LEU A 85 8.39 -7.77 5.48
C LEU A 85 8.76 -9.20 5.07
N GLU A 86 10.05 -9.54 5.04
CA GLU A 86 10.53 -10.90 4.76
C GLU A 86 9.90 -11.91 5.73
N ARG A 87 9.83 -11.59 7.03
CA ARG A 87 9.21 -12.47 8.03
C ARG A 87 7.70 -12.62 7.83
N ILE A 88 7.01 -11.53 7.46
CA ILE A 88 5.57 -11.59 7.14
C ILE A 88 5.34 -12.42 5.88
N ILE A 89 6.16 -12.20 4.84
CA ILE A 89 6.10 -12.92 3.57
C ILE A 89 6.31 -14.41 3.80
N ALA A 90 7.33 -14.81 4.56
CA ALA A 90 7.59 -16.21 4.86
C ALA A 90 6.40 -16.89 5.55
N ALA A 91 5.78 -16.22 6.53
CA ALA A 91 4.60 -16.74 7.22
C ALA A 91 3.37 -16.82 6.30
N GLU A 92 3.18 -15.82 5.42
CA GLU A 92 2.09 -15.82 4.44
C GLU A 92 2.28 -16.91 3.38
N GLU A 93 3.50 -17.09 2.88
CA GLU A 93 3.83 -18.13 1.89
C GLU A 93 3.66 -19.54 2.46
N ALA A 94 4.13 -19.80 3.68
CA ALA A 94 3.89 -21.07 4.36
C ALA A 94 2.39 -21.38 4.49
N PHE A 95 1.57 -20.37 4.82
CA PHE A 95 0.12 -20.53 4.86
C PHE A 95 -0.49 -20.78 3.47
N LEU A 96 -0.01 -20.09 2.44
CA LEU A 96 -0.49 -20.28 1.07
C LEU A 96 -0.10 -21.66 0.52
N GLU A 97 1.09 -22.14 0.83
CA GLU A 97 1.57 -23.48 0.50
C GLU A 97 0.72 -24.56 1.19
N GLU A 98 0.49 -24.44 2.50
CA GLU A 98 -0.40 -25.37 3.24
C GLU A 98 -1.81 -25.43 2.62
N ARG A 99 -2.30 -24.28 2.14
CA ARG A 99 -3.68 -24.14 1.65
C ARG A 99 -3.88 -24.56 0.20
N PHE A 100 -2.93 -24.23 -0.68
CA PHE A 100 -3.06 -24.39 -2.13
C PHE A 100 -2.08 -25.43 -2.71
N GLY A 101 -1.12 -25.90 -1.91
CA GLY A 101 -0.16 -26.93 -2.29
C GLY A 101 0.55 -26.62 -3.59
N LYS A 102 0.49 -27.59 -4.52
CA LYS A 102 1.19 -27.52 -5.80
C LYS A 102 0.81 -26.31 -6.66
N GLU A 103 -0.44 -25.85 -6.61
CA GLU A 103 -0.87 -24.66 -7.37
C GLU A 103 -0.07 -23.41 -6.97
N PHE A 104 0.18 -23.24 -5.66
CA PHE A 104 1.00 -22.14 -5.16
C PHE A 104 2.46 -22.31 -5.54
N ILE A 105 3.02 -23.51 -5.39
CA ILE A 105 4.43 -23.80 -5.70
C ILE A 105 4.72 -23.53 -7.18
N ASP A 106 3.91 -24.09 -8.09
CA ASP A 106 4.10 -23.94 -9.54
C ASP A 106 4.02 -22.46 -9.97
N TRP A 107 3.10 -21.68 -9.38
CA TRP A 107 3.01 -20.24 -9.61
C TRP A 107 4.19 -19.47 -9.00
N ALA A 108 4.61 -19.83 -7.79
CA ALA A 108 5.65 -19.14 -7.05
C ALA A 108 7.03 -19.29 -7.68
N ASP A 109 7.35 -20.48 -8.21
CA ASP A 109 8.61 -20.78 -8.91
C ASP A 109 8.89 -19.84 -10.09
N HIS A 110 7.82 -19.31 -10.69
CA HIS A 110 7.91 -18.44 -11.87
C HIS A 110 7.54 -16.98 -11.56
N THR A 111 7.36 -16.60 -10.30
CA THR A 111 6.92 -15.25 -9.93
C THR A 111 7.88 -14.63 -8.92
N PRO A 112 8.50 -13.46 -9.23
CA PRO A 112 9.40 -12.79 -8.30
C PRO A 112 8.73 -12.53 -6.94
N THR A 113 9.48 -12.73 -5.84
CA THR A 113 8.94 -12.54 -4.48
C THR A 113 8.53 -11.09 -4.22
N PHE A 114 9.40 -10.13 -4.55
CA PHE A 114 9.27 -8.75 -4.07
C PHE A 114 9.48 -7.65 -5.12
N LEU A 115 10.49 -7.78 -6.00
CA LEU A 115 10.70 -6.81 -7.08
C LEU A 115 9.81 -7.16 -8.27
N PRO A 116 8.92 -6.26 -8.71
CA PRO A 116 8.00 -6.55 -9.80
C PRO A 116 8.70 -6.67 -11.15
N ASP A 117 8.32 -7.70 -11.90
CA ASP A 117 8.69 -7.88 -13.30
C ASP A 117 7.47 -7.63 -14.21
N PRO A 118 7.35 -6.44 -14.82
CA PRO A 118 6.22 -6.09 -15.68
C PRO A 118 6.07 -7.00 -16.91
N LYS A 119 7.14 -7.69 -17.34
CA LYS A 119 7.10 -8.60 -18.50
C LYS A 119 6.22 -9.82 -18.25
N ARG A 120 5.96 -10.16 -16.99
CA ARG A 120 5.13 -11.29 -16.57
C ARG A 120 3.65 -10.95 -16.46
N TRP A 121 3.24 -9.75 -16.87
CA TRP A 121 1.85 -9.31 -16.79
C TRP A 121 0.90 -10.29 -17.49
N LYS A 122 0.05 -10.94 -16.70
CA LYS A 122 -1.10 -11.72 -17.15
C LYS A 122 -2.36 -10.89 -17.00
N ARG A 123 -3.10 -10.72 -18.10
CA ARG A 123 -4.34 -9.94 -18.11
C ARG A 123 -5.33 -10.52 -17.08
N PRO A 124 -5.87 -9.70 -16.17
CA PRO A 124 -6.90 -10.15 -15.24
C PRO A 124 -8.14 -10.64 -15.96
N SER A 125 -8.64 -11.81 -15.57
CA SER A 125 -9.92 -12.38 -16.00
C SER A 125 -11.11 -11.51 -15.59
N ARG A 126 -10.95 -10.72 -14.52
CA ARG A 126 -11.99 -9.83 -13.98
C ARG A 126 -11.70 -8.37 -14.29
N PRO A 127 -12.74 -7.56 -14.58
CA PRO A 127 -12.57 -6.12 -14.78
C PRO A 127 -12.15 -5.42 -13.47
N PHE A 128 -11.46 -4.29 -13.63
CA PHE A 128 -11.03 -3.45 -12.51
C PHE A 128 -12.24 -2.95 -11.70
N SER A 129 -12.23 -3.18 -10.38
CA SER A 129 -13.28 -2.69 -9.48
C SER A 129 -12.85 -1.42 -8.75
N LEU A 130 -13.18 -0.26 -9.31
CA LEU A 130 -12.88 1.05 -8.71
C LEU A 130 -13.45 1.16 -7.28
N ARG A 131 -14.69 0.72 -7.11
CA ARG A 131 -15.39 0.67 -5.81
C ARG A 131 -14.59 -0.12 -4.76
N ARG A 132 -14.02 -1.26 -5.13
CA ARG A 132 -13.23 -2.10 -4.22
C ARG A 132 -11.90 -1.46 -3.88
N ALA A 133 -11.19 -0.93 -4.88
CA ALA A 133 -9.92 -0.25 -4.69
C ALA A 133 -10.07 0.92 -3.71
N ILE A 134 -11.06 1.79 -3.94
CA ILE A 134 -11.39 2.91 -3.04
C ILE A 134 -11.71 2.40 -1.63
N LYS A 135 -12.61 1.41 -1.49
CA LYS A 135 -13.00 0.84 -0.19
C LYS A 135 -11.82 0.27 0.60
N ARG A 136 -10.81 -0.29 -0.07
CA ARG A 136 -9.63 -0.86 0.59
C ARG A 136 -8.61 0.21 0.96
N GLU A 137 -8.40 1.20 0.09
CA GLU A 137 -7.26 2.12 0.23
C GLU A 137 -7.59 3.49 0.84
N TYR A 138 -8.86 3.90 0.98
CA TYR A 138 -9.20 5.23 1.52
C TYR A 138 -8.63 5.51 2.92
N HIS A 139 -8.56 4.50 3.78
CA HIS A 139 -7.89 4.59 5.09
C HIS A 139 -6.37 4.80 4.95
N THR A 140 -5.74 4.10 4.00
CA THR A 140 -4.29 4.16 3.78
C THR A 140 -3.90 5.54 3.26
N VAL A 141 -4.65 6.08 2.28
CA VAL A 141 -4.43 7.42 1.73
C VAL A 141 -4.50 8.48 2.83
N PHE A 142 -5.52 8.41 3.69
CA PHE A 142 -5.67 9.32 4.83
C PHE A 142 -4.53 9.17 5.85
N LEU A 143 -4.09 7.94 6.15
CA LEU A 143 -2.97 7.74 7.06
C LEU A 143 -1.67 8.34 6.51
N VAL A 144 -1.40 8.17 5.21
CA VAL A 144 -0.20 8.72 4.56
C VAL A 144 -0.20 10.25 4.60
N SER A 145 -1.35 10.91 4.37
CA SER A 145 -1.43 12.37 4.48
C SER A 145 -1.23 12.86 5.92
N CYS A 146 -1.80 12.16 6.92
CA CYS A 146 -1.54 12.44 8.34
C CYS A 146 -0.05 12.37 8.67
N LEU A 147 0.65 11.33 8.19
CA LEU A 147 2.07 11.13 8.45
C LEU A 147 2.93 12.22 7.80
N PHE A 148 2.64 12.60 6.55
CA PHE A 148 3.34 13.72 5.92
C PHE A 148 3.10 15.05 6.63
N LEU A 149 1.86 15.32 7.07
CA LEU A 149 1.54 16.51 7.86
C LEU A 149 2.30 16.50 9.19
N ALA A 150 2.32 15.37 9.91
CA ALA A 150 3.01 15.24 11.18
C ALA A 150 4.53 15.45 11.04
N LEU A 151 5.15 14.83 10.03
CA LEU A 151 6.58 15.01 9.76
C LEU A 151 6.90 16.46 9.37
N GLU A 152 6.02 17.10 8.60
CA GLU A 152 6.19 18.51 8.24
C GLU A 152 6.04 19.44 9.45
N SER A 153 5.01 19.27 10.27
CA SER A 153 4.81 20.05 11.50
C SER A 153 5.98 19.86 12.47
N LEU A 154 6.48 18.64 12.63
CA LEU A 154 7.66 18.35 13.45
C LEU A 154 8.90 19.07 12.89
N ARG A 155 9.13 19.00 11.57
CA ARG A 155 10.25 19.69 10.93
C ARG A 155 10.18 21.21 11.14
N THR A 156 9.00 21.81 10.95
CA THR A 156 8.81 23.26 11.14
C THR A 156 9.03 23.64 12.59
N PHE A 157 8.50 22.85 13.54
CA PHE A 157 8.69 23.08 14.96
C PHE A 157 10.17 23.05 15.35
N LEU A 158 10.92 22.05 14.88
CA LEU A 158 12.36 21.95 15.14
C LEU A 158 13.17 23.11 14.51
N ARG A 159 12.66 23.74 13.45
CA ARG A 159 13.36 24.83 12.74
C ARG A 159 13.01 26.22 13.28
N SER A 160 11.76 26.47 13.65
CA SER A 160 11.26 27.81 13.98
C SER A 160 10.44 27.89 15.27
N GLY A 161 10.25 26.78 16.00
CA GLY A 161 9.39 26.71 17.18
C GLY A 161 7.89 26.76 16.88
N SER A 162 7.50 26.95 15.62
CA SER A 162 6.10 27.00 15.20
C SER A 162 5.59 25.63 14.74
N LEU A 163 4.37 25.28 15.13
CA LEU A 163 3.71 24.05 14.66
C LEU A 163 2.96 24.23 13.33
N LEU A 164 2.88 25.46 12.82
CA LEU A 164 2.15 25.76 11.58
C LEU A 164 2.87 25.11 10.39
N PRO A 165 2.28 24.05 9.78
CA PRO A 165 2.88 23.41 8.62
C PRO A 165 2.72 24.32 7.39
N ARG A 166 3.50 24.04 6.35
CA ARG A 166 3.30 24.73 5.07
C ARG A 166 1.90 24.47 4.50
N PRO A 167 1.24 25.47 3.86
CA PRO A 167 -0.13 25.35 3.37
C PRO A 167 -0.39 24.12 2.48
N PHE A 168 0.58 23.76 1.64
CA PHE A 168 0.49 22.57 0.78
C PHE A 168 0.15 21.28 1.57
N PHE A 169 0.83 21.03 2.69
CA PHE A 169 0.60 19.82 3.51
C PHE A 169 -0.75 19.89 4.23
N LEU A 170 -1.16 21.09 4.64
CA LEU A 170 -2.47 21.31 5.23
C LEU A 170 -3.59 21.03 4.22
N TYR A 171 -3.52 21.57 3.01
CA TYR A 171 -4.51 21.30 1.96
C TYR A 171 -4.53 19.84 1.53
N PHE A 172 -3.35 19.21 1.44
CA PHE A 172 -3.27 17.78 1.16
C PHE A 172 -3.94 16.94 2.26
N PHE A 173 -3.71 17.27 3.53
CA PHE A 173 -4.41 16.64 4.64
C PHE A 173 -5.92 16.89 4.58
N LEU A 174 -6.36 18.15 4.45
CA LEU A 174 -7.78 18.51 4.45
C LEU A 174 -8.55 17.84 3.29
N SER A 175 -7.97 17.80 2.09
CA SER A 175 -8.57 17.10 0.94
C SER A 175 -8.71 15.59 1.20
N SER A 176 -7.69 14.95 1.77
CA SER A 176 -7.76 13.53 2.15
C SER A 176 -8.73 13.25 3.32
N ALA A 177 -8.86 14.18 4.27
CA ALA A 177 -9.77 14.10 5.41
C ALA A 177 -11.22 14.24 4.96
N PHE A 178 -11.49 15.15 4.02
CA PHE A 178 -12.77 15.28 3.35
C PHE A 178 -13.13 13.99 2.61
N LEU A 179 -12.22 13.47 1.77
CA LEU A 179 -12.42 12.21 1.05
C LEU A 179 -12.69 11.05 2.01
N TYR A 180 -11.91 10.94 3.09
CA TYR A 180 -12.07 9.93 4.12
C TYR A 180 -13.46 9.99 4.76
N SER A 181 -13.88 11.19 5.19
CA SER A 181 -15.15 11.41 5.86
C SER A 181 -16.32 11.14 4.92
N PHE A 182 -16.23 11.62 3.67
CA PHE A 182 -17.20 11.37 2.61
C PHE A 182 -17.37 9.87 2.32
N LEU A 183 -16.28 9.14 2.09
CA LEU A 183 -16.32 7.70 1.83
C LEU A 183 -16.78 6.90 3.04
N ARG A 184 -16.43 7.32 4.26
CA ARG A 184 -16.91 6.71 5.51
C ARG A 184 -18.41 6.92 5.68
N ALA A 185 -18.92 8.12 5.40
CA ALA A 185 -20.35 8.44 5.43
C ALA A 185 -21.11 7.61 4.38
N LEU A 186 -20.63 7.59 3.13
CA LEU A 186 -21.19 6.74 2.07
C LEU A 186 -21.26 5.28 2.50
N ARG A 187 -20.19 4.73 3.10
CA ARG A 187 -20.18 3.34 3.60
C ARG A 187 -21.21 3.08 4.69
N LYS A 188 -21.45 4.06 5.57
CA LYS A 188 -22.41 3.93 6.67
C LYS A 188 -23.85 4.06 6.16
N TRP A 189 -24.10 4.90 5.15
CA TRP A 189 -25.45 5.32 4.75
C TRP A 189 -25.96 4.59 3.50
N THR A 190 -25.08 4.00 2.70
CA THR A 190 -25.47 3.30 1.47
C THR A 190 -25.02 1.84 1.47
N ASN A 191 -25.88 0.95 0.96
CA ASN A 191 -25.48 -0.41 0.57
C ASN A 191 -24.48 -0.38 -0.62
N MET A 192 -24.21 0.79 -1.21
CA MET A 192 -23.24 1.01 -2.29
C MET A 192 -21.79 0.74 -1.89
N LEU A 193 -21.48 0.24 -0.69
CA LEU A 193 -20.18 -0.38 -0.36
C LEU A 193 -20.29 -1.77 0.28
N LYS A 194 -21.49 -2.38 0.36
CA LYS A 194 -21.65 -3.80 0.70
C LYS A 194 -21.28 -4.65 -0.52
N GLY A 195 -20.27 -5.50 -0.35
CA GLY A 195 -19.57 -6.24 -1.39
C GLY A 195 -18.22 -6.72 -0.87
#